data_AF-K2HDM3-F1
#
_entry.id   AF-K2HDM3-F1
#
_cell.length_a   1.000
_cell.length_b   1.000
_cell.length_c   1.000
_cell.angle_alpha   90.00
_cell.angle_beta   90.00
_cell.angle_gamma   90.00
#
_symmetry.space_group_name_H-M   'P 1'
#
loop_
_entity.id
_entity.type
_entity.pdbx_description
1 polymer ?
#
loop_
_entity_poly.entity_id
_entity_poly.type
_entity_poly.pdbx_seq_one_letter_code
_entity_poly.pdbx_strand_id
1 'polypeptide(L)'
;MIGGLATAIGAAILAILLARAFWVVRAERGRGRGSVPGRGHHRLRSEYFSGGGGGGQSRDYTVPRDPQEYARLFVPADKDRTR
;
A
#
# COMPACT_ATOMS: atom_id res chain seq x y z
N MET A 1 44.14 -0.59 1.06
CA MET A 1 43.47 0.06 2.22
C MET A 1 42.02 0.47 1.92
N ILE A 2 41.73 1.09 0.77
CA ILE A 2 40.36 1.53 0.41
C ILE A 2 39.35 0.37 0.28
N GLY A 3 39.76 -0.77 -0.29
CA GLY A 3 38.88 -1.95 -0.44
C GLY A 3 38.41 -2.53 0.90
N GLY A 4 39.29 -2.62 1.91
CA GLY A 4 38.94 -3.15 3.23
C GLY A 4 37.94 -2.27 3.98
N LEU A 5 38.09 -0.94 3.89
CA LEU A 5 37.14 0.00 4.47
C LEU A 5 35.77 -0.08 3.77
N ALA A 6 35.75 -0.13 2.44
CA ALA A 6 34.52 -0.25 1.67
C ALA A 6 33.77 -1.56 2.01
N THR A 7 34.48 -2.68 2.10
CA THR A 7 33.90 -3.97 2.52
C THR A 7 33.35 -3.91 3.94
N ALA A 8 34.06 -3.30 4.89
CA ALA A 8 33.61 -3.17 6.27
C ALA A 8 32.33 -2.32 6.38
N ILE A 9 32.28 -1.18 5.69
CA ILE A 9 31.09 -0.32 5.65
C ILE A 9 29.92 -1.06 4.99
N GLY A 10 30.15 -1.72 3.86
CA GLY A 10 29.12 -2.50 3.17
C GLY A 10 28.53 -3.62 4.04
N ALA A 11 29.38 -4.35 4.76
CA ALA A 11 28.96 -5.39 5.69
C ALA A 11 28.14 -4.81 6.86
N ALA A 12 28.56 -3.67 7.40
CA ALA A 12 27.83 -2.99 8.48
C ALA A 12 26.45 -2.52 8.02
N ILE A 13 26.35 -1.91 6.83
CA ILE A 13 25.05 -1.51 6.24
C ILE A 13 24.15 -2.73 6.06
N LEU A 14 24.68 -3.82 5.48
CA LEU A 14 23.90 -5.05 5.27
C LEU A 14 23.39 -5.63 6.59
N ALA A 15 24.23 -5.68 7.62
CA ALA A 15 23.84 -6.16 8.95
C ALA A 15 22.72 -5.31 9.56
N ILE A 16 22.80 -3.98 9.46
CA ILE A 16 21.76 -3.06 9.94
C ILE A 16 20.44 -3.28 9.19
N LEU A 17 20.50 -3.41 7.86
CA LEU A 17 19.31 -3.64 7.03
C LEU A 17 18.64 -4.97 7.36
N LEU A 18 19.41 -6.05 7.55
CA LEU A 18 18.89 -7.35 7.94
C LEU A 18 18.26 -7.31 9.34
N ALA A 19 18.92 -6.69 10.30
CA ALA A 19 18.37 -6.51 11.65
C ALA A 19 17.06 -5.71 11.61
N ARG A 20 17.01 -4.63 10.81
CA ARG A 20 15.81 -3.82 10.65
C ARG A 20 14.68 -4.60 9.98
N ALA A 21 14.96 -5.33 8.92
CA ALA A 21 13.97 -6.14 8.22
C ALA A 21 13.37 -7.20 9.15
N PHE A 22 14.21 -7.90 9.91
CA PHE A 22 13.75 -8.89 10.89
C PHE A 22 12.88 -8.25 11.97
N TRP A 23 13.30 -7.11 12.52
CA TRP A 23 12.54 -6.38 13.53
C TRP A 23 11.18 -5.92 13.01
N VAL A 24 11.10 -5.36 11.80
CA VAL A 24 9.83 -4.93 11.20
C VAL A 24 8.90 -6.11 10.99
N VAL A 25 9.38 -7.21 10.39
CA VAL A 25 8.57 -8.42 10.19
C VAL A 25 8.05 -8.94 11.53
N ARG A 26 8.86 -8.95 12.58
CA ARG A 26 8.45 -9.39 13.91
C ARG A 26 7.45 -8.42 14.55
N ALA A 27 7.66 -7.10 14.45
CA ALA A 27 6.78 -6.10 15.05
C ALA A 27 5.42 -6.01 14.36
N GLU A 28 5.38 -6.30 13.05
CA GLU A 28 4.17 -6.33 12.25
C GLU A 28 3.45 -7.69 12.29
N ARG A 29 4.09 -8.75 12.82
CA ARG A 29 3.44 -10.05 13.02
C ARG A 29 2.27 -9.89 14.00
N GLY A 30 1.06 -10.09 13.49
CA GLY A 30 -0.17 -9.99 14.28
C GLY A 30 -0.84 -8.62 14.24
N ARG A 31 -0.23 -7.62 13.59
CA ARG A 31 -0.98 -6.41 13.21
C ARG A 31 -1.97 -6.78 12.12
N GLY A 32 -3.26 -6.60 12.38
CA GLY A 32 -4.31 -6.84 11.39
C GLY A 32 -4.03 -6.01 10.14
N ARG A 33 -4.14 -6.63 8.96
CA ARG A 33 -4.02 -5.92 7.69
C ARG A 33 -5.38 -5.37 7.26
N GLY A 34 -5.35 -4.29 6.50
CA GLY A 34 -6.54 -3.64 6.01
C GLY A 34 -7.26 -2.87 7.12
N SER A 35 -8.55 -2.70 6.92
CA SER A 35 -9.43 -1.91 7.76
C SER A 35 -10.62 -2.74 8.20
N VAL A 36 -11.12 -2.47 9.41
CA VAL A 36 -12.37 -3.07 9.86
C VAL A 36 -13.53 -2.55 9.02
N PRO A 37 -14.52 -3.40 8.70
CA PRO A 37 -15.75 -2.96 8.04
C PRO A 37 -16.51 -1.97 8.93
N GLY A 38 -17.32 -1.11 8.32
CA GLY A 38 -18.13 -0.14 9.04
C GLY A 38 -18.74 0.91 8.13
N ARG A 39 -19.30 1.98 8.72
CA ARG A 39 -19.91 3.08 7.94
C ARG A 39 -18.87 4.06 7.41
N GLY A 40 -19.15 4.79 6.33
CA GLY A 40 -18.26 5.80 5.75
C GLY A 40 -17.30 5.23 4.69
N HIS A 41 -16.21 5.93 4.40
CA HIS A 41 -15.35 5.62 3.25
C HIS A 41 -13.86 5.57 3.58
N HIS A 42 -13.13 4.69 2.89
CA HIS A 42 -11.68 4.77 2.72
C HIS A 42 -11.36 5.75 1.59
N ARG A 43 -10.39 6.64 1.83
CA ARG A 43 -9.76 7.45 0.78
C ARG A 43 -8.43 6.81 0.42
N LEU A 44 -8.30 6.38 -0.82
CA LEU A 44 -7.09 5.78 -1.36
C LEU A 44 -6.47 6.77 -2.32
N ARG A 45 -5.21 7.14 -2.09
CA ARG A 45 -4.45 7.98 -3.00
C ARG A 45 -3.46 7.10 -3.75
N SER A 46 -3.67 6.98 -5.05
CA SER A 46 -2.75 6.27 -5.95
C SER A 46 -1.85 7.29 -6.61
N GLU A 47 -0.56 7.20 -6.33
CA GLU A 47 0.45 8.03 -6.98
C GLU A 47 1.31 7.14 -7.85
N TYR A 48 1.39 7.49 -9.13
CA TYR A 48 2.28 6.87 -10.09
C TYR A 48 3.30 7.90 -10.56
N PHE A 49 4.58 7.58 -10.42
CA PHE A 49 5.69 8.40 -10.88
C PHE A 49 6.59 7.58 -11.81
N SER A 50 6.71 8.02 -13.07
CA SER A 50 7.45 7.30 -14.11
C SER A 50 8.98 7.56 -14.10
N GLY A 51 9.48 8.39 -13.18
CA GLY A 51 10.92 8.55 -12.94
C GLY A 51 11.66 9.51 -13.88
N GLY A 52 10.99 10.12 -14.88
CA GLY A 52 11.62 11.06 -15.84
C GLY A 52 10.79 12.32 -16.14
N GLY A 53 11.15 13.07 -17.17
CA GLY A 53 10.46 14.31 -17.61
C GLY A 53 9.05 14.13 -18.19
N GLY A 54 8.50 12.91 -18.13
CA GLY A 54 7.23 12.50 -18.75
C GLY A 54 6.01 12.50 -17.83
N GLY A 55 6.08 13.16 -16.68
CA GLY A 55 4.94 13.38 -15.78
C GLY A 55 4.56 12.18 -14.89
N GLY A 56 3.89 12.50 -13.80
CA GLY A 56 3.27 11.54 -12.88
C GLY A 56 1.75 11.73 -12.85
N GLN A 57 1.02 10.67 -12.51
CA GLN A 57 -0.43 10.73 -12.31
C GLN A 57 -0.74 10.43 -10.85
N SER A 58 -1.51 11.31 -10.23
CA SER A 58 -2.13 11.03 -8.94
C SER A 58 -3.64 10.90 -9.12
N ARG A 59 -4.25 9.93 -8.45
CA ARG A 59 -5.70 9.75 -8.43
C ARG A 59 -6.17 9.37 -7.04
N ASP A 60 -7.21 10.06 -6.59
CA ASP A 60 -7.90 9.73 -5.37
C ASP A 60 -9.13 8.88 -5.66
N TYR A 61 -9.31 7.83 -4.86
CA TYR A 61 -10.46 6.92 -4.89
C TYR A 61 -11.16 6.96 -3.55
N THR A 62 -12.49 6.92 -3.59
CA THR A 62 -13.33 6.82 -2.39
C THR A 62 -14.04 5.48 -2.43
N VAL A 63 -13.79 4.63 -1.43
CA VAL A 63 -14.30 3.24 -1.37
C VAL A 63 -15.14 3.07 -0.10
N PRO A 64 -16.41 2.65 -0.19
CA PRO A 64 -17.22 2.38 0.99
C PRO A 64 -16.58 1.37 1.93
N ARG A 65 -16.69 1.62 3.23
CA ARG A 65 -16.25 0.67 4.28
C ARG A 65 -17.30 -0.41 4.55
N ASP A 66 -18.54 -0.14 4.16
CA ASP A 66 -19.65 -1.08 4.34
C ASP A 66 -19.63 -2.09 3.18
N PRO A 67 -19.56 -3.41 3.47
CA PRO A 67 -19.49 -4.43 2.42
C PRO A 67 -20.69 -4.41 1.48
N GLN A 68 -21.88 -4.06 1.97
CA GLN A 68 -23.09 -4.03 1.17
C GLN A 68 -23.13 -2.81 0.26
N GLU A 69 -22.72 -1.63 0.74
CA GLU A 69 -22.54 -0.44 -0.09
C GLU A 69 -21.48 -0.66 -1.18
N TYR A 70 -20.36 -1.28 -0.83
CA TYR A 70 -19.33 -1.65 -1.81
C TYR A 70 -19.87 -2.61 -2.87
N ALA A 71 -20.61 -3.66 -2.47
CA ALA A 71 -21.20 -4.63 -3.39
C ALA A 71 -22.19 -3.98 -4.38
N ARG A 72 -22.95 -2.97 -3.94
CA ARG A 72 -23.90 -2.24 -4.80
C ARG A 72 -23.22 -1.49 -5.95
N LEU A 73 -21.95 -1.11 -5.82
CA LEU A 73 -21.20 -0.45 -6.90
C LEU A 73 -21.04 -1.34 -8.15
N PHE A 74 -21.17 -2.66 -8.00
CA PHE A 74 -21.08 -3.62 -9.10
C PHE A 74 -22.43 -3.99 -9.72
N VAL A 75 -23.54 -3.53 -9.14
CA VAL A 75 -24.88 -3.78 -9.66
C VAL A 75 -25.19 -2.71 -10.71
N PRO A 76 -25.43 -3.06 -11.98
CA PRO A 76 -25.82 -2.09 -13.00
C PRO A 76 -27.14 -1.40 -12.62
N ALA A 77 -27.18 -0.07 -12.76
CA ALA A 77 -28.35 0.74 -12.38
C ALA A 77 -29.62 0.38 -13.16
N ASP A 78 -29.48 -0.18 -14.37
CA ASP A 78 -30.61 -0.44 -15.27
C ASP A 78 -31.32 -1.79 -15.04
N LYS A 79 -30.91 -2.59 -14.05
CA LYS A 79 -31.57 -3.88 -13.78
C LYS A 79 -33.03 -3.77 -13.33
N ASP A 80 -33.46 -2.60 -12.87
CA ASP A 80 -34.84 -2.37 -12.42
C ASP A 80 -35.75 -1.72 -13.49
N ARG A 81 -35.23 -1.37 -14.68
CA ARG A 81 -35.99 -0.64 -15.72
C ARG A 81 -36.84 -1.55 -16.64
N THR A 82 -36.99 -2.82 -16.32
CA THR A 82 -37.69 -3.82 -17.16
C THR A 82 -38.83 -4.55 -16.44
N ARG A 83 -39.40 -3.96 -15.39
CA ARG A 83 -40.67 -4.43 -14.80
C ARG A 83 -41.81 -3.47 -15.07
#